data_AF-A0A0N4UNQ3-F1
#
_entry.id   AF-A0A0N4UNQ3-F1
#
_cell.length_a   1.000
_cell.length_b   1.000
_cell.length_c   1.000
_cell.angle_alpha   90.00
_cell.angle_beta   90.00
_cell.angle_gamma   90.00
#
_symmetry.space_group_name_H-M   'P 1'
#
loop_
_entity.id
_entity.type
_entity.pdbx_description
1 polymer ?
#
loop_
_entity_poly.entity_id
_entity_poly.type
_entity_poly.pdbx_seq_one_letter_code
_entity_poly.pdbx_strand_id
1 'polypeptide(L)'
;MKSLTLQMSDQSRLNINLRERCRMHDLNQAFDDLRIILPYAHGNTVRKLSKIATLLLAKNYILMQVSFNILSSNLFYEIMESFSNVNEVLSIVDSFRWLLRSIFTSER
;
A
#
# COMPACT_ATOMS: atom_id res chain seq x y z
N MET A 1 26.80 19.51 -52.84
CA MET A 1 27.19 19.34 -51.41
C MET A 1 26.04 19.50 -50.41
N LYS A 2 25.01 20.35 -50.61
CA LYS A 2 23.86 20.48 -49.68
C LYS A 2 23.00 19.20 -49.49
N SER A 3 23.04 18.25 -50.43
CA SER A 3 22.19 17.04 -50.39
C SER A 3 22.58 16.05 -49.28
N LEU A 4 23.88 15.87 -49.02
CA LEU A 4 24.34 14.89 -48.03
C LEU A 4 24.07 15.37 -46.59
N THR A 5 24.24 16.66 -46.31
CA THR A 5 23.96 17.23 -44.98
C THR A 5 22.48 17.15 -44.62
N LEU A 6 21.58 17.37 -45.59
CA LEU A 6 20.13 17.18 -45.38
C LEU A 6 19.78 15.71 -45.13
N GLN A 7 20.31 14.76 -45.91
CA GLN A 7 20.04 13.34 -45.67
C GLN A 7 20.61 12.81 -44.35
N MET A 8 21.80 13.25 -43.94
CA MET A 8 22.32 12.94 -42.60
C MET A 8 21.42 13.52 -41.50
N SER A 9 20.83 14.70 -41.74
CA SER A 9 19.85 15.28 -40.82
C SER A 9 18.55 14.46 -40.76
N ASP A 10 18.09 13.90 -41.89
CA ASP A 10 16.91 13.05 -41.95
C ASP A 10 17.14 11.74 -41.21
N GLN A 11 18.28 11.08 -41.40
CA GLN A 11 18.65 9.89 -40.64
C GLN A 11 18.74 10.19 -39.14
N SER A 12 19.34 11.32 -38.75
CA SER A 12 19.38 11.74 -37.35
C SER A 12 17.98 11.94 -36.76
N ARG A 13 17.08 12.63 -37.49
CA ARG A 13 15.67 12.83 -37.11
C ARG A 13 14.93 11.50 -36.98
N LEU A 14 15.13 10.57 -37.92
CA LEU A 14 14.52 9.24 -37.87
C LEU A 14 15.01 8.45 -36.66
N ASN A 15 16.31 8.50 -36.35
CA ASN A 15 16.88 7.84 -35.19
C ASN A 15 16.36 8.43 -33.87
N ILE A 16 16.18 9.75 -33.79
CA ILE A 16 15.54 10.42 -32.63
C ILE A 16 14.09 9.94 -32.47
N ASN A 17 13.32 9.93 -33.55
CA ASN A 17 11.93 9.51 -33.53
C ASN A 17 11.79 8.04 -33.10
N LEU A 18 12.70 7.16 -33.56
CA LEU A 18 12.71 5.77 -33.16
C LEU A 18 12.96 5.64 -31.64
N ARG A 19 13.97 6.35 -31.12
CA ARG A 19 14.25 6.37 -29.67
C ARG A 19 13.05 6.83 -28.86
N GLU A 20 12.37 7.88 -29.32
CA GLU A 20 11.20 8.41 -28.62
C GLU A 20 10.01 7.43 -28.63
N ARG A 21 9.82 6.68 -29.73
CA ARG A 21 8.84 5.58 -29.75
C ARG A 21 9.18 4.50 -28.74
N CYS A 22 10.44 4.07 -28.67
CA CYS A 22 10.89 3.09 -27.68
C CYS A 22 10.62 3.57 -26.25
N ARG A 23 10.97 4.82 -25.94
CA ARG A 23 10.69 5.43 -24.63
C ARG A 23 9.20 5.43 -24.28
N MET A 24 8.33 5.68 -25.26
CA MET A 24 6.89 5.61 -25.07
C MET A 24 6.39 4.16 -24.85
N HIS A 25 7.01 3.17 -25.50
CA HIS A 25 6.72 1.76 -25.26
C HIS A 25 7.08 1.34 -23.84
N ASP A 26 8.27 1.70 -23.35
CA ASP A 26 8.71 1.41 -21.97
C ASP A 26 7.77 2.04 -20.94
N LEU A 27 7.36 3.30 -21.17
CA LEU A 27 6.39 3.98 -20.31
C LEU A 27 5.04 3.27 -20.32
N ASN A 28 4.56 2.83 -21.49
CA ASN A 28 3.30 2.10 -21.58
C ASN A 28 3.37 0.74 -20.86
N GLN A 29 4.51 0.05 -20.92
CA GLN A 29 4.74 -1.19 -20.20
C GLN A 29 4.67 -0.97 -18.68
N ALA A 30 5.36 0.05 -18.16
CA ALA A 30 5.28 0.41 -16.74
C ALA A 30 3.84 0.73 -16.28
N PHE A 31 3.05 1.37 -17.15
CA PHE A 31 1.63 1.61 -16.91
C PHE A 31 0.81 0.31 -16.88
N ASP A 32 1.16 -0.68 -17.69
CA ASP A 32 0.51 -2.00 -17.68
C ASP A 32 0.85 -2.79 -16.42
N ASP A 33 2.10 -2.79 -16.00
CA ASP A 33 2.54 -3.41 -14.74
C ASP A 33 1.83 -2.77 -13.53
N LEU A 34 1.68 -1.45 -13.53
CA LEU A 34 0.91 -0.75 -12.50
C LEU A 34 -0.56 -1.20 -12.47
N ARG A 35 -1.21 -1.43 -13.63
CA ARG A 35 -2.62 -1.87 -13.67
C ARG A 35 -2.81 -3.28 -13.09
N ILE A 36 -1.79 -4.13 -13.12
CA ILE A 36 -1.88 -5.48 -12.56
C ILE A 36 -2.12 -5.42 -11.05
N ILE A 37 -1.42 -4.51 -10.35
CA ILE A 37 -1.49 -4.42 -8.88
C ILE A 37 -2.66 -3.56 -8.38
N LEU A 38 -3.28 -2.75 -9.25
CA LEU A 38 -4.37 -1.87 -8.85
C LEU A 38 -5.70 -2.64 -8.77
N PRO A 39 -6.44 -2.51 -7.67
CA PRO A 39 -7.76 -3.10 -7.56
C PRO A 39 -8.70 -2.46 -8.60
N TYR A 40 -9.61 -3.26 -9.16
CA TYR A 40 -10.59 -2.84 -10.18
C TYR A 40 -10.01 -2.40 -11.54
N ALA A 41 -8.70 -2.49 -11.73
CA ALA A 41 -8.07 -2.19 -13.02
C ALA A 41 -8.06 -3.38 -14.00
N HIS A 42 -8.40 -4.58 -13.51
CA HIS A 42 -8.42 -5.83 -14.25
C HIS A 42 -9.77 -6.54 -14.13
N GLY A 43 -10.15 -7.29 -15.17
CA GLY A 43 -11.38 -8.08 -15.22
C GLY A 43 -11.91 -8.23 -16.65
N ASN A 44 -12.60 -9.34 -16.94
CA ASN A 44 -13.05 -9.68 -18.30
C ASN A 44 -13.97 -8.62 -18.94
N THR A 45 -14.66 -7.83 -18.11
CA THR A 45 -15.58 -6.77 -18.54
C THR A 45 -14.98 -5.37 -18.40
N VAL A 46 -13.82 -5.24 -17.75
CA VAL A 46 -13.21 -3.96 -17.43
C VAL A 46 -12.36 -3.48 -18.61
N ARG A 47 -12.70 -2.31 -19.14
CA ARG A 47 -11.90 -1.67 -20.20
C ARG A 47 -10.56 -1.21 -19.64
N LYS A 48 -9.50 -1.33 -20.43
CA LYS A 48 -8.16 -0.80 -20.10
C LYS A 48 -8.24 0.69 -19.78
N LEU A 49 -7.80 1.07 -18.58
CA LEU A 49 -7.83 2.45 -18.10
C LEU A 49 -6.88 3.36 -18.90
N SER A 50 -7.29 4.61 -19.12
CA SER A 50 -6.39 5.64 -19.66
C SER A 50 -5.20 5.89 -18.71
N LYS A 51 -4.13 6.52 -19.19
CA LYS A 51 -2.95 6.86 -18.35
C LYS A 51 -3.35 7.71 -17.15
N ILE A 52 -4.17 8.74 -17.37
CA ILE A 52 -4.67 9.63 -16.31
C ILE A 52 -5.53 8.85 -15.31
N ALA A 53 -6.45 8.02 -15.78
CA ALA A 53 -7.30 7.22 -14.91
C ALA A 53 -6.49 6.21 -14.07
N THR A 54 -5.45 5.62 -14.66
CA THR A 54 -4.54 4.70 -13.94
C THR A 54 -3.79 5.41 -12.82
N LEU A 55 -3.25 6.61 -13.07
CA LEU A 55 -2.58 7.41 -12.03
C LEU A 55 -3.55 7.85 -10.93
N LEU A 56 -4.76 8.27 -11.29
CA LEU A 56 -5.77 8.68 -10.31
C LEU A 56 -6.17 7.50 -9.41
N LEU A 57 -6.40 6.34 -9.99
CA LEU A 57 -6.71 5.12 -9.26
C LEU A 57 -5.55 4.70 -8.35
N ALA A 58 -4.30 4.76 -8.84
CA ALA A 58 -3.11 4.49 -8.03
C ALA A 58 -3.01 5.44 -6.83
N LYS A 59 -3.19 6.75 -7.05
CA LYS A 59 -3.19 7.74 -5.96
C LYS A 59 -4.24 7.40 -4.90
N ASN A 60 -5.46 7.11 -5.32
CA ASN A 60 -6.55 6.79 -4.40
C ASN A 60 -6.31 5.48 -3.66
N TYR A 61 -5.73 4.49 -4.33
CA TYR A 61 -5.37 3.23 -3.70
C TYR A 61 -4.30 3.42 -2.62
N ILE A 62 -3.24 4.21 -2.90
CA ILE A 62 -2.22 4.54 -1.89
C ILE A 62 -2.86 5.23 -0.68
N LEU A 63 -3.72 6.24 -0.90
CA LEU A 63 -4.40 6.94 0.20
C LEU A 63 -5.25 5.99 1.05
N MET A 64 -6.01 5.10 0.40
CA MET A 64 -6.82 4.09 1.10
C MET A 64 -5.95 3.17 1.96
N GLN A 65 -4.85 2.65 1.41
CA GLN A 65 -3.93 1.77 2.13
C GLN A 65 -3.33 2.46 3.36
N VAL A 66 -2.96 3.74 3.25
CA VAL A 66 -2.45 4.53 4.38
C VAL A 66 -3.51 4.67 5.47
N SER A 67 -4.74 5.04 5.13
CA SER A 67 -5.84 5.15 6.10
C SER A 67 -6.15 3.82 6.78
N PHE A 68 -6.18 2.73 6.02
CA PHE A 68 -6.41 1.39 6.55
C PHE A 68 -5.33 0.97 7.55
N ASN A 69 -4.06 1.22 7.24
CA ASN A 69 -2.95 0.90 8.14
C ASN A 69 -3.03 1.68 9.46
N ILE A 70 -3.39 2.96 9.42
CA ILE A 70 -3.56 3.79 10.63
C ILE A 70 -4.71 3.28 11.48
N LEU A 71 -5.86 2.98 10.87
CA LEU A 71 -7.00 2.43 11.58
C LEU A 71 -6.66 1.08 12.22
N SER A 72 -5.95 0.22 11.48
CA SER A 72 -5.51 -1.08 11.97
C SER A 72 -4.56 -0.95 13.15
N SER A 73 -3.64 0.02 13.13
CA SER A 73 -2.76 0.28 14.28
C SER A 73 -3.52 0.80 15.50
N ASN A 74 -4.49 1.70 15.30
CA ASN A 74 -5.31 2.23 16.40
C ASN A 74 -6.13 1.12 17.06
N LEU A 75 -6.78 0.28 16.24
CA LEU A 75 -7.52 -0.88 16.72
C LEU A 75 -6.62 -1.84 17.50
N PHE A 76 -5.38 -2.06 17.04
CA PHE A 76 -4.40 -2.87 17.76
C PHE A 76 -4.08 -2.28 19.14
N TYR A 77 -3.88 -0.97 19.26
CA TYR A 77 -3.65 -0.31 20.55
C TYR A 77 -4.85 -0.44 21.50
N GLU A 78 -6.07 -0.18 21.02
CA GLU A 78 -7.30 -0.33 21.81
C GLU A 78 -7.45 -1.76 22.36
N ILE A 79 -7.15 -2.75 21.51
CA ILE A 79 -7.18 -4.16 21.93
C ILE A 79 -6.11 -4.42 23.00
N MET A 80 -4.86 -3.98 22.81
CA MET A 80 -3.79 -4.18 23.80
C MET A 80 -4.11 -3.51 25.14
N GLU A 81 -4.68 -2.31 25.13
CA GLU A 81 -5.12 -1.59 26.33
C GLU A 81 -6.22 -2.38 27.06
N SER A 82 -7.19 -2.92 26.33
CA SER A 82 -8.24 -3.77 26.91
C SER A 82 -7.67 -5.02 27.61
N PHE A 83 -6.65 -5.66 27.02
CA PHE A 83 -5.98 -6.80 27.65
C PHE A 83 -5.20 -6.40 28.90
N SER A 84 -4.51 -5.26 28.88
CA SER A 84 -3.81 -4.73 30.07
C SER A 84 -4.79 -4.52 31.22
N ASN A 85 -5.94 -3.89 30.95
CA ASN A 85 -6.99 -3.65 31.94
C ASN A 85 -7.53 -4.97 32.53
N VAL A 86 -7.74 -6.00 31.70
CA VAL A 86 -8.16 -7.33 32.18
C VAL A 86 -7.10 -7.97 33.08
N ASN A 87 -5.81 -7.87 32.70
CA ASN A 87 -4.72 -8.41 33.52
C ASN A 87 -4.59 -7.68 34.86
N GLU A 88 -4.77 -6.36 34.88
CA GLU A 88 -4.80 -5.57 36.11
C GLU A 88 -5.94 -6.02 37.02
N VAL A 89 -7.15 -6.20 36.48
CA VAL A 89 -8.29 -6.75 37.23
C VAL A 89 -8.00 -8.17 37.75
N LEU A 90 -7.41 -9.06 36.94
CA LEU A 90 -7.02 -10.40 37.38
C LEU A 90 -6.01 -10.35 38.54
N SER A 91 -5.01 -9.47 38.45
CA SER A 91 -4.02 -9.28 39.52
C SER A 91 -4.64 -8.80 40.83
N ILE A 92 -5.66 -7.94 40.74
CA ILE A 92 -6.43 -7.46 41.89
C ILE A 92 -7.19 -8.63 42.51
N VAL A 93 -7.90 -9.42 41.70
CA VAL A 93 -8.66 -10.58 42.17
C VAL A 93 -7.74 -11.60 42.84
N ASP A 94 -6.56 -11.85 42.30
CA ASP A 94 -5.60 -12.79 42.88
C ASP A 94 -4.98 -12.26 44.18
N SER A 95 -4.73 -10.96 44.27
CA SER A 95 -4.33 -10.30 45.52
C SER A 95 -5.40 -10.44 46.61
N PHE A 96 -6.67 -10.26 46.26
CA PHE A 96 -7.79 -10.50 47.18
C PHE A 96 -7.90 -11.98 47.59
N ARG A 97 -7.73 -12.92 46.66
CA ARG A 97 -7.70 -14.36 46.98
C ARG A 97 -6.55 -14.71 47.91
N TRP A 98 -5.38 -14.12 47.72
CA TRP A 98 -4.23 -14.31 48.60
C TRP A 98 -4.51 -13.78 50.01
N LEU A 99 -5.09 -12.58 50.13
CA LEU A 99 -5.48 -12.00 51.40
C LEU A 99 -6.50 -12.88 52.14
N LEU A 100 -7.54 -13.35 51.43
CA LEU A 100 -8.53 -14.26 52.01
C LEU A 100 -7.88 -15.56 52.49
N ARG A 101 -6.98 -16.16 51.70
CA ARG A 101 -6.23 -17.36 52.16
C ARG A 101 -5.44 -17.08 53.44
N SER A 102 -4.72 -15.96 53.50
CA SER A 102 -3.90 -15.58 54.67
C SER A 102 -4.73 -15.48 55.96
N ILE A 103 -5.91 -14.87 55.88
CA ILE A 103 -6.82 -14.71 57.03
C ILE A 103 -7.32 -16.06 57.55
N PHE A 104 -7.77 -16.95 56.67
CA PHE A 104 -8.37 -18.23 57.09
C PHE A 104 -7.35 -19.34 57.40
N THR A 105 -6.08 -19.22 56.98
CA THR A 105 -5.03 -20.19 57.36
C THR A 105 -4.30 -19.83 58.65
N SER A 106 -4.34 -18.56 59.09
CA SER A 106 -3.65 -18.12 60.31
C SER A 106 -4.27 -18.66 61.61
N GLU A 107 -5.50 -19.19 61.57
CA GLU A 107 -6.23 -19.68 62.75
C GLU A 107 -6.18 -21.20 62.95
N ARG A 108 -5.31 -21.91 62.22
CA ARG A 108 -5.00 -23.34 62.46
C ARG A 108 -3.57 -23.51 62.93
#